data_AF-A0A8J3GPC4-F1
#
_entry.id   AF-A0A8J3GPC4-F1
#
_cell.length_a   1.000
_cell.length_b   1.000
_cell.length_c   1.000
_cell.angle_alpha   90.00
_cell.angle_beta   90.00
_cell.angle_gamma   90.00
#
_symmetry.space_group_name_H-M   'P 1'
#
loop_
_entity.id
_entity.type
_entity.pdbx_description
1 polymer ?
#
loop_
_entity_poly.entity_id
_entity_poly.type
_entity_poly.pdbx_seq_one_letter_code
_entity_poly.pdbx_strand_id
1 'polypeptide(L)'
;MELPHRTTGTAPHRREIGMAKNFLELIIGSFEDKKQWRAYVARVKALPEDYRTAVEGIERYLMHSGDTPADWSLAAKMFDDLVELFERAAADGTPIREIVGEDPLEFVETFVGTYSDGGWIAKERERLRKTIERAAGEEAD
;
A
#
# COMPACT_ATOMS: atom_id res chain seq x y z
N MET A 1 60.57 46.38 -7.66
CA MET A 1 59.63 45.75 -6.74
C MET A 1 58.56 45.11 -7.61
N GLU A 2 58.71 43.81 -7.86
CA GLU A 2 57.99 43.05 -8.88
C GLU A 2 56.54 42.76 -8.47
N LEU A 3 55.63 42.78 -9.45
CA LEU A 3 54.38 42.01 -9.38
C LEU A 3 54.73 40.52 -9.46
N PRO A 4 53.91 39.64 -8.87
CA PRO A 4 53.26 38.72 -9.79
C PRO A 4 51.81 38.38 -9.43
N HIS A 5 51.01 38.37 -10.49
CA HIS A 5 49.75 37.66 -10.59
C HIS A 5 49.98 36.15 -10.40
N ARG A 6 49.18 35.51 -9.54
CA ARG A 6 48.89 34.08 -9.65
C ARG A 6 47.41 33.84 -9.36
N THR A 7 46.66 33.67 -10.43
CA THR A 7 45.38 32.97 -10.47
C THR A 7 45.65 31.48 -10.32
N THR A 8 45.41 30.91 -9.15
CA THR A 8 45.23 29.45 -9.02
C THR A 8 43.75 29.15 -9.13
N GLY A 9 43.36 28.58 -10.28
CA GLY A 9 42.04 28.00 -10.46
C GLY A 9 41.85 26.81 -9.51
N THR A 10 40.84 26.89 -8.67
CA THR A 10 40.29 25.73 -7.98
C THR A 10 39.15 25.19 -8.84
N ALA A 11 39.33 23.96 -9.33
CA ALA A 11 38.36 23.23 -10.15
C ALA A 11 36.98 23.15 -9.46
N PRO A 12 35.87 23.13 -10.21
CA PRO A 12 34.57 22.85 -9.64
C PRO A 12 34.60 21.46 -9.02
N HIS A 13 34.19 21.37 -7.75
CA HIS A 13 33.94 20.11 -7.08
C HIS A 13 32.82 19.39 -7.86
N ARG A 14 33.21 18.49 -8.77
CA ARG A 14 32.30 17.57 -9.45
C ARG A 14 31.79 16.60 -8.39
N ARG A 15 30.68 16.95 -7.73
CA ARG A 15 29.87 15.98 -6.99
C ARG A 15 29.09 15.18 -8.03
N GLU A 16 29.77 14.21 -8.61
CA GLU A 16 29.08 13.16 -9.35
C GLU A 16 28.30 12.29 -8.36
N ILE A 17 26.97 12.30 -8.58
CA ILE A 17 26.06 11.17 -8.42
C ILE A 17 25.64 10.86 -6.97
N GLY A 18 24.66 11.65 -6.50
CA GLY A 18 23.60 11.20 -5.60
C GLY A 18 22.21 11.11 -6.25
N MET A 19 22.09 11.38 -7.56
CA MET A 19 20.81 11.37 -8.29
C MET A 19 20.43 9.99 -8.87
N ALA A 20 21.33 9.00 -8.83
CA ALA A 20 21.02 7.65 -9.34
C ALA A 20 20.24 6.81 -8.31
N LYS A 21 20.40 7.08 -7.01
CA LYS A 21 19.68 6.36 -5.95
C LYS A 21 18.18 6.71 -5.94
N ASN A 22 17.83 7.96 -6.22
CA ASN A 22 16.44 8.42 -6.21
C ASN A 22 15.71 8.19 -7.56
N PHE A 23 16.44 8.00 -8.67
CA PHE A 23 15.82 7.79 -9.99
C PHE A 23 15.42 6.33 -10.22
N LEU A 24 16.21 5.37 -9.72
CA LEU A 24 15.88 3.94 -9.76
C LEU A 24 14.71 3.60 -8.82
N GLU A 25 14.62 4.23 -7.66
CA GLU A 25 13.51 4.11 -6.70
C GLU A 25 12.19 4.69 -7.25
N LEU A 26 12.26 5.67 -8.16
CA LEU A 26 11.11 6.38 -8.72
C LEU A 26 10.59 5.77 -10.04
N ILE A 27 11.47 5.21 -10.89
CA ILE A 27 11.07 4.49 -12.12
C ILE A 27 10.51 3.10 -11.80
N ILE A 28 10.87 2.60 -10.62
CA ILE A 28 10.52 1.30 -10.10
C ILE A 28 9.83 1.50 -8.73
N GLY A 29 8.54 1.86 -8.69
CA GLY A 29 7.68 1.21 -7.68
C GLY A 29 7.92 -0.30 -7.84
N SER A 30 8.32 -0.96 -6.76
CA SER A 30 9.40 -1.96 -6.77
C SER A 30 9.14 -3.05 -7.82
N PHE A 31 10.17 -3.54 -8.52
CA PHE A 31 9.98 -4.59 -9.54
C PHE A 31 9.29 -5.82 -8.92
N GLU A 32 9.55 -6.03 -7.63
CA GLU A 32 8.91 -7.01 -6.78
C GLU A 32 7.43 -6.70 -6.55
N ASP A 33 7.05 -5.45 -6.27
CA ASP A 33 5.66 -5.00 -6.14
C ASP A 33 4.87 -5.29 -7.43
N LYS A 34 5.46 -4.95 -8.59
CA LYS A 34 4.86 -5.24 -9.90
C LYS A 34 4.78 -6.73 -10.20
N LYS A 35 5.71 -7.53 -9.66
CA LYS A 35 5.70 -8.99 -9.81
C LYS A 35 4.62 -9.60 -8.92
N GLN A 36 4.52 -9.18 -7.66
CA GLN A 36 3.50 -9.59 -6.71
C GLN A 36 2.10 -9.25 -7.22
N TRP A 37 1.89 -8.01 -7.69
CA TRP A 37 0.62 -7.60 -8.27
C TRP A 37 0.23 -8.46 -9.49
N ARG A 38 1.19 -8.76 -10.39
CA ARG A 38 0.92 -9.64 -11.54
C ARG A 38 0.59 -11.07 -11.12
N ALA A 39 1.23 -11.58 -10.09
CA ALA A 39 0.93 -12.90 -9.54
C ALA A 39 -0.49 -12.94 -8.95
N TYR A 40 -0.84 -11.93 -8.15
CA TYR A 40 -2.19 -11.75 -7.62
C TYR A 40 -3.25 -11.73 -8.74
N VAL A 41 -3.07 -10.87 -9.75
CA VAL A 41 -4.00 -10.78 -10.88
C VAL A 41 -4.12 -12.10 -11.64
N ALA A 42 -3.03 -12.86 -11.78
CA ALA A 42 -3.06 -14.18 -12.42
C ALA A 42 -3.87 -15.19 -11.60
N ARG A 43 -3.71 -15.19 -10.28
CA ARG A 43 -4.47 -16.02 -9.34
C ARG A 43 -5.97 -15.71 -9.39
N VAL A 44 -6.34 -14.43 -9.32
CA VAL A 44 -7.75 -13.99 -9.43
C VAL A 44 -8.36 -14.43 -10.77
N LYS A 45 -7.63 -14.30 -11.88
CA LYS A 45 -8.11 -14.73 -13.20
C LYS A 45 -8.30 -16.25 -13.33
N ALA A 46 -7.59 -17.04 -12.53
CA ALA A 46 -7.69 -18.50 -12.54
C ALA A 46 -8.89 -19.02 -11.72
N LEU A 47 -9.52 -18.17 -10.90
CA LEU A 47 -10.72 -18.54 -10.14
C LEU A 47 -11.91 -18.84 -11.09
N PRO A 48 -12.85 -19.71 -10.65
CA PRO A 48 -14.13 -19.86 -11.34
C PRO A 48 -14.89 -18.53 -11.38
N GLU A 49 -15.77 -18.37 -12.37
CA GLU A 49 -16.40 -17.08 -12.73
C GLU A 49 -17.07 -16.37 -11.54
N ASP A 50 -17.83 -17.10 -10.73
CA ASP A 50 -18.56 -16.53 -9.60
C ASP A 50 -17.61 -15.99 -8.51
N TYR A 51 -16.53 -16.73 -8.22
CA TYR A 51 -15.51 -16.35 -7.24
C TYR A 51 -14.68 -15.17 -7.73
N ARG A 52 -14.27 -15.21 -9.00
CA ARG A 52 -13.57 -14.08 -9.63
C ARG A 52 -14.42 -12.81 -9.58
N THR A 53 -15.71 -12.91 -9.90
CA THR A 53 -16.64 -11.78 -9.89
C THR A 53 -16.77 -11.18 -8.48
N ALA A 54 -16.83 -12.02 -7.44
CA ALA A 54 -16.86 -11.58 -6.06
C ALA A 54 -15.57 -10.84 -5.66
N VAL A 55 -14.40 -11.41 -5.97
CA VAL A 55 -13.10 -10.78 -5.68
C VAL A 55 -12.96 -9.45 -6.40
N GLU A 56 -13.28 -9.37 -7.70
CA GLU A 56 -13.22 -8.13 -8.48
C GLU A 56 -14.19 -7.04 -7.94
N GLY A 57 -15.34 -7.45 -7.40
CA GLY A 57 -16.28 -6.56 -6.71
C GLY A 57 -15.69 -5.97 -5.43
N ILE A 58 -15.06 -6.81 -4.61
CA ILE A 58 -14.37 -6.41 -3.38
C ILE A 58 -13.18 -5.51 -3.71
N GLU A 59 -12.32 -5.89 -4.66
CA GLU A 59 -11.19 -5.08 -5.14
C GLU A 59 -11.66 -3.67 -5.53
N ARG A 60 -12.73 -3.58 -6.33
CA ARG A 60 -13.29 -2.31 -6.75
C ARG A 60 -13.71 -1.48 -5.54
N TYR A 61 -14.44 -2.06 -4.59
CA TYR A 61 -14.83 -1.33 -3.38
C TYR A 61 -13.61 -0.77 -2.64
N LEU A 62 -12.61 -1.62 -2.37
CA LEU A 62 -11.39 -1.25 -1.65
C LEU A 62 -10.61 -0.12 -2.34
N MET A 63 -10.52 -0.16 -3.67
CA MET A 63 -9.87 0.89 -4.45
C MET A 63 -10.60 2.24 -4.39
N HIS A 64 -11.93 2.24 -4.19
CA HIS A 64 -12.72 3.47 -4.14
C HIS A 64 -12.92 4.00 -2.72
N SER A 65 -12.99 3.14 -1.70
CA SER A 65 -13.17 3.56 -0.32
C SER A 65 -11.90 4.17 0.27
N GLY A 66 -10.72 3.75 -0.22
CA GLY A 66 -9.43 4.21 0.29
C GLY A 66 -9.05 3.56 1.61
N ASP A 67 -9.73 2.48 2.01
CA ASP A 67 -9.46 1.75 3.25
C ASP A 67 -8.26 0.81 3.15
N THR A 68 -7.60 0.76 1.99
CA THR A 68 -6.40 -0.05 1.81
C THR A 68 -5.22 0.51 2.63
N PRO A 69 -4.35 -0.36 3.18
CA PRO A 69 -3.15 0.07 3.86
C PRO A 69 -2.27 0.98 2.99
N ALA A 70 -1.71 2.04 3.57
CA ALA A 70 -0.79 2.93 2.87
C ALA A 70 0.61 2.33 2.68
N ASP A 71 0.95 1.33 3.51
CA ASP A 71 2.17 0.54 3.35
C ASP A 71 1.92 -0.56 2.30
N TRP A 72 2.75 -0.59 1.25
CA TRP A 72 2.59 -1.55 0.17
C TRP A 72 2.71 -3.00 0.65
N SER A 73 3.62 -3.30 1.58
CA SER A 73 3.80 -4.69 2.04
C SER A 73 2.55 -5.21 2.75
N LEU A 74 1.88 -4.36 3.51
CA LEU A 74 0.63 -4.68 4.18
C LEU A 74 -0.54 -4.78 3.19
N ALA A 75 -0.62 -3.88 2.21
CA ALA A 75 -1.62 -3.94 1.15
C ALA A 75 -1.45 -5.20 0.28
N ALA A 76 -0.22 -5.53 -0.13
CA ALA A 76 0.09 -6.73 -0.89
C ALA A 76 -0.29 -7.99 -0.11
N LYS A 77 0.01 -8.05 1.19
CA LYS A 77 -0.43 -9.15 2.06
C LYS A 77 -1.95 -9.27 2.13
N MET A 78 -2.65 -8.15 2.30
CA MET A 78 -4.13 -8.13 2.34
C MET A 78 -4.75 -8.69 1.04
N PHE A 79 -4.25 -8.28 -0.12
CA PHE A 79 -4.73 -8.82 -1.40
C PHE A 79 -4.34 -10.29 -1.58
N ASP A 80 -3.15 -10.70 -1.14
CA ASP A 80 -2.72 -12.10 -1.22
C ASP A 80 -3.58 -13.02 -0.34
N ASP A 81 -3.86 -12.59 0.90
CA ASP A 81 -4.75 -13.31 1.83
C ASP A 81 -6.19 -13.37 1.28
N LEU A 82 -6.67 -12.31 0.60
CA LEU A 82 -7.98 -12.29 -0.05
C LEU A 82 -8.08 -13.34 -1.17
N VAL A 83 -7.12 -13.40 -2.09
CA VAL A 83 -7.18 -14.39 -3.17
C VAL A 83 -6.96 -15.81 -2.64
N GLU A 84 -6.11 -16.00 -1.62
CA GLU A 84 -5.92 -17.31 -0.98
C GLU A 84 -7.22 -17.83 -0.34
N LEU A 85 -7.99 -16.96 0.34
CA LEU A 85 -9.30 -17.31 0.88
C LEU A 85 -10.24 -17.84 -0.20
N PHE A 86 -10.33 -17.13 -1.32
CA PHE A 86 -11.23 -17.50 -2.42
C PHE A 86 -10.74 -18.73 -3.20
N GLU A 87 -9.42 -18.94 -3.32
CA GLU A 87 -8.86 -20.15 -3.91
C GLU A 87 -9.21 -21.40 -3.08
N ARG A 88 -9.08 -21.31 -1.74
CA ARG A 88 -9.45 -22.39 -0.84
C ARG A 88 -10.95 -22.68 -0.91
N ALA A 89 -11.77 -21.65 -0.81
CA ALA A 89 -13.22 -21.78 -0.92
C ALA A 89 -13.65 -22.39 -2.27
N ALA A 90 -13.01 -21.98 -3.38
CA ALA A 90 -13.27 -22.56 -4.69
C ALA A 90 -12.87 -24.03 -4.78
N ALA A 91 -11.73 -24.42 -4.17
CA ALA A 91 -11.30 -25.81 -4.11
C ALA A 91 -12.27 -26.70 -3.30
N ASP A 92 -12.86 -26.13 -2.24
CA ASP A 92 -13.82 -26.80 -1.37
C ASP A 92 -15.28 -26.73 -1.91
N GLY A 93 -15.52 -25.94 -2.95
CA GLY A 93 -16.86 -25.71 -3.52
C GLY A 93 -17.79 -24.88 -2.62
N THR A 94 -17.22 -24.08 -1.73
CA THR A 94 -17.96 -23.26 -0.76
C THR A 94 -18.77 -22.16 -1.46
N PRO A 95 -20.10 -22.09 -1.28
CA PRO A 95 -20.92 -21.03 -1.85
C PRO A 95 -20.43 -19.64 -1.44
N ILE A 96 -20.47 -18.66 -2.37
CA ILE A 96 -19.99 -17.28 -2.11
C ILE A 96 -20.63 -16.67 -0.86
N ARG A 97 -21.91 -16.95 -0.60
CA ARG A 97 -22.63 -16.44 0.58
C ARG A 97 -22.14 -17.02 1.90
N GLU A 98 -21.52 -18.19 1.90
CA GLU A 98 -20.87 -18.73 3.09
C GLU A 98 -19.49 -18.08 3.33
N ILE A 99 -18.90 -17.47 2.31
CA ILE A 99 -17.62 -16.73 2.41
C ILE A 99 -17.86 -15.29 2.87
N VAL A 100 -18.73 -14.56 2.17
CA VAL A 100 -18.92 -13.11 2.38
C VAL A 100 -20.14 -12.77 3.24
N GLY A 101 -20.91 -13.77 3.65
CA GLY A 101 -22.14 -13.57 4.42
C GLY A 101 -23.31 -12.97 3.63
N GLU A 102 -24.36 -12.63 4.37
CA GLU A 102 -25.54 -11.95 3.84
C GLU A 102 -25.25 -10.49 3.49
N ASP A 103 -24.39 -9.84 4.29
CA ASP A 103 -23.88 -8.49 4.04
C ASP A 103 -22.40 -8.51 3.62
N PRO A 104 -22.10 -8.40 2.30
CA PRO A 104 -20.74 -8.34 1.81
C PRO A 104 -19.96 -7.12 2.31
N LEU A 105 -20.64 -6.02 2.69
CA LEU A 105 -19.97 -4.83 3.20
C LEU A 105 -19.39 -5.10 4.59
N GLU A 106 -20.15 -5.75 5.47
CA GLU A 106 -19.70 -6.16 6.80
C GLU A 106 -18.47 -7.08 6.70
N PHE A 107 -18.48 -8.02 5.75
CA PHE A 107 -17.32 -8.86 5.47
C PHE A 107 -16.09 -8.02 5.10
N VAL A 108 -16.23 -7.09 4.15
CA VAL A 108 -15.10 -6.28 3.67
C VAL A 108 -14.56 -5.35 4.77
N GLU A 109 -15.44 -4.68 5.53
CA GLU A 109 -15.02 -3.81 6.64
C GLU A 109 -14.31 -4.60 7.73
N THR A 110 -14.82 -5.79 8.08
CA THR A 110 -14.17 -6.69 9.03
C THR A 110 -12.81 -7.15 8.51
N PHE A 111 -12.75 -7.56 7.24
CA PHE A 111 -11.53 -8.04 6.60
C PHE A 111 -10.44 -6.96 6.61
N VAL A 112 -10.76 -5.75 6.13
CA VAL A 112 -9.83 -4.60 6.12
C VAL A 112 -9.45 -4.16 7.53
N GLY A 113 -10.38 -4.25 8.48
CA GLY A 113 -10.14 -3.99 9.90
C GLY A 113 -8.92 -4.73 10.44
N THR A 114 -8.68 -5.96 9.97
CA THR A 114 -7.51 -6.78 10.39
C THR A 114 -6.16 -6.25 9.91
N TYR A 115 -6.15 -5.34 8.92
CA TYR A 115 -4.95 -4.70 8.36
C TYR A 115 -4.87 -3.19 8.69
N SER A 116 -5.83 -2.67 9.45
CA SER A 116 -6.00 -1.23 9.67
C SER A 116 -5.02 -0.60 10.67
N ASP A 117 -4.27 -1.40 11.43
CA ASP A 117 -3.36 -0.91 12.47
C ASP A 117 -2.09 -0.17 11.97
N GLY A 118 -1.92 0.00 10.64
CA GLY A 118 -0.72 0.66 10.07
C GLY A 118 -0.96 1.70 8.96
N GLY A 119 -2.21 1.92 8.51
CA GLY A 119 -2.52 2.66 7.29
C GLY A 119 -2.56 4.20 7.39
N TRP A 120 -2.81 4.89 6.26
CA TRP A 120 -3.00 6.35 6.22
C TRP A 120 -4.21 6.79 7.05
N ILE A 121 -5.28 5.98 7.10
CA ILE A 121 -6.42 6.20 7.99
C ILE A 121 -6.02 6.11 9.46
N ALA A 122 -5.15 5.18 9.87
CA ALA A 122 -4.64 5.15 11.24
C ALA A 122 -3.81 6.42 11.55
N LYS A 123 -2.97 6.85 10.60
CA LYS A 123 -2.21 8.11 10.72
C LYS A 123 -3.12 9.34 10.76
N GLU A 124 -4.22 9.35 10.01
CA GLU A 124 -5.18 10.45 9.98
C GLU A 124 -6.06 10.46 11.23
N ARG A 125 -6.50 9.29 11.72
CA ARG A 125 -7.15 9.12 13.03
C ARG A 125 -6.25 9.60 14.15
N GLU A 126 -4.97 9.27 14.11
CA GLU A 126 -3.96 9.73 15.06
C GLU A 126 -3.74 11.25 14.97
N ARG A 127 -3.68 11.82 13.77
CA ARG A 127 -3.59 13.28 13.58
C ARG A 127 -4.82 14.00 14.11
N LEU A 128 -6.01 13.47 13.85
CA LEU A 128 -7.26 13.99 14.39
C LEU A 128 -7.23 13.95 15.92
N ARG A 129 -6.90 12.78 16.50
CA ARG A 129 -6.76 12.59 17.95
C ARG A 129 -5.83 13.62 18.58
N LYS A 130 -4.60 13.75 18.05
CA LYS A 130 -3.63 14.77 18.52
C LYS A 130 -4.14 16.20 18.37
N THR A 131 -4.89 16.49 17.30
CA THR A 131 -5.45 17.82 17.07
C THR A 131 -6.51 18.15 18.13
N ILE A 132 -7.35 17.18 18.49
CA ILE A 132 -8.37 17.34 19.53
C ILE A 132 -7.74 17.42 20.92
N GLU A 133 -6.76 16.56 21.25
CA GLU A 133 -6.03 16.59 22.53
C GLU A 133 -5.36 17.96 22.77
N ARG A 134 -4.69 18.48 21.73
CA ARG A 134 -4.09 19.82 21.77
C ARG A 134 -5.13 20.94 21.92
N ALA A 135 -6.28 20.80 21.26
CA ALA A 135 -7.37 21.78 21.38
C ALA A 135 -8.07 21.72 22.75
N ALA A 136 -8.11 20.54 23.37
CA ALA A 136 -8.68 20.30 24.70
C ALA A 136 -7.71 20.70 25.84
N GLY A 137 -6.43 20.95 25.54
CA GLY A 137 -5.43 21.34 26.54
C GLY A 137 -4.90 20.16 27.36
N GLU A 138 -4.94 18.94 26.80
CA GLU A 138 -4.53 17.69 27.47
C GLU A 138 -3.04 17.33 27.27
N GLU A 139 -2.23 18.27 26.75
CA GLU A 139 -0.76 18.10 26.77
C GLU A 139 -0.27 18.25 28.22
N ALA A 140 0.02 17.11 28.86
CA ALA A 140 0.75 17.09 30.12
C ALA A 140 2.20 17.58 29.89
N ASP A 141 2.61 18.53 30.73
CA ASP A 141 4.00 19.00 30.95
C ASP A 141 5.01 17.82 31.08
#